data_AF-A0A9D3LI17-F1
#
_entry.id   AF-A0A9D3LI17-F1
#
_cell.length_a   1.000
_cell.length_b   1.000
_cell.length_c   1.000
_cell.angle_alpha   90.00
_cell.angle_beta   90.00
_cell.angle_gamma   90.00
#
_symmetry.space_group_name_H-M   'P 1'
#
loop_
_entity.id
_entity.type
_entity.pdbx_description
1 polymer ?
#
loop_
_entity_poly.entity_id
_entity_poly.type
_entity_poly.pdbx_seq_one_letter_code
_entity_poly.pdbx_strand_id
1 'polypeptide(L)'
;MGRNTWFSIPAQNRPLKNRINVVLSRQLKETPEGAHHLAPDFSSALHLLDTAELAGQVDQVWVIGGSTVYKEVMEAQGQRRLFVTRVLQQFDCDTFLPSINPAIFRLLPGFPGVPEGIQEENGIHYKYEVYESVPT
;
A
#
# COMPACT_ATOMS: atom_id res chain seq x y z
N MET A 1 -1.57 -0.49 6.76
CA MET A 1 -0.17 -0.95 6.57
C MET A 1 0.18 -2.02 7.60
N GLY A 2 1.11 -2.92 7.33
CA GLY A 2 1.54 -3.95 8.29
C GLY A 2 2.37 -3.38 9.45
N ARG A 3 2.43 -4.11 10.58
CA ARG A 3 3.20 -3.74 11.78
C ARG A 3 4.64 -3.31 11.50
N ASN A 4 5.40 -4.10 10.75
CA ASN A 4 6.82 -3.79 10.49
C ASN A 4 6.98 -2.52 9.64
N THR A 5 6.08 -2.29 8.68
CA THR A 5 6.03 -1.05 7.89
C THR A 5 5.71 0.16 8.78
N TRP A 6 4.82 0.03 9.76
CA TRP A 6 4.55 1.11 10.71
C TRP A 6 5.79 1.49 11.52
N PHE A 7 6.56 0.51 12.01
CA PHE A 7 7.77 0.76 12.79
C PHE A 7 8.99 1.13 11.95
N SER A 8 8.97 0.93 10.63
CA SER A 8 10.04 1.41 9.74
C SER A 8 9.89 2.89 9.37
N ILE A 9 8.72 3.50 9.57
CA ILE A 9 8.52 4.94 9.36
C ILE A 9 9.15 5.69 10.55
N PRO A 10 10.03 6.69 10.30
CA PRO A 10 10.62 7.50 11.37
C PRO A 10 9.55 8.09 12.30
N ALA A 11 9.78 8.08 13.61
CA ALA A 11 8.77 8.45 14.61
C ALA A 11 8.16 9.84 14.37
N GLN A 12 8.98 10.82 13.97
CA GLN A 12 8.54 12.18 13.64
C GLN A 12 7.62 12.28 12.40
N ASN A 13 7.59 11.23 11.58
CA ASN A 13 6.74 11.12 10.40
C ASN A 13 5.49 10.25 10.66
N ARG A 14 5.25 9.84 11.92
CA ARG A 14 4.06 9.09 12.33
C ARG A 14 3.11 9.97 13.15
N PRO A 15 1.79 9.87 12.93
CA PRO A 15 1.16 9.23 11.79
C PRO A 15 1.51 9.94 10.48
N LEU A 16 1.28 9.26 9.37
CA LEU A 16 1.34 9.91 8.06
C LEU A 16 0.29 11.02 7.99
N LYS A 17 0.74 12.28 7.89
CA LYS A 17 -0.12 13.48 7.95
C LYS A 17 -1.28 13.43 6.96
N ASN A 18 -2.42 14.00 7.37
CA ASN A 18 -3.66 14.16 6.60
C ASN A 18 -4.26 12.84 6.10
N ARG A 19 -3.98 11.73 6.79
CA ARG A 19 -4.47 10.38 6.45
C ARG A 19 -4.90 9.65 7.71
N ILE A 20 -5.97 8.86 7.60
CA ILE A 20 -6.30 7.86 8.60
C ILE A 20 -5.27 6.72 8.48
N ASN A 21 -4.58 6.41 9.58
CA ASN A 21 -3.52 5.41 9.62
C ASN A 21 -4.01 4.17 10.37
N VAL A 22 -4.22 3.09 9.62
CA VAL A 22 -4.60 1.76 10.16
C VAL A 22 -3.40 0.82 10.12
N VAL A 23 -3.01 0.30 11.28
CA VAL A 23 -1.94 -0.69 11.43
C VAL A 23 -2.55 -2.09 11.46
N LEU A 24 -1.97 -3.02 10.70
CA LEU A 24 -2.38 -4.43 10.68
C LEU A 24 -1.45 -5.27 11.56
N SER A 25 -2.00 -5.92 12.57
CA SER A 25 -1.28 -6.88 13.41
C SER A 25 -2.22 -7.83 14.15
N ARG A 26 -1.86 -9.12 14.16
CA ARG A 26 -2.52 -10.14 15.00
C ARG A 26 -1.90 -10.26 16.41
N GLN A 27 -0.77 -9.60 16.65
CA GLN A 27 0.01 -9.73 17.89
C GLN A 27 -0.13 -8.52 18.82
N LEU A 28 -0.31 -7.33 18.24
CA LEU A 28 -0.55 -6.13 19.04
C LEU A 28 -1.93 -6.23 19.70
N LYS A 29 -1.97 -5.85 20.98
CA LYS A 29 -3.22 -5.80 21.77
C LYS A 29 -3.82 -4.39 21.80
N GLU A 30 -3.01 -3.39 21.49
CA GLU A 30 -3.37 -1.98 21.55
C GLU A 30 -2.85 -1.27 20.29
N THR A 31 -3.56 -0.22 19.90
CA THR A 31 -3.15 0.64 18.78
C THR A 31 -1.78 1.25 19.07
N PRO A 32 -0.78 1.10 18.17
CA PRO A 32 0.52 1.73 18.36
C PRO A 32 0.40 3.24 18.53
N GLU A 33 1.30 3.81 19.34
CA GLU A 33 1.36 5.26 19.55
C GLU A 33 1.36 6.04 18.23
N GLY A 34 0.42 6.98 18.11
CA GLY A 34 0.22 7.83 16.93
C GLY A 34 -0.60 7.20 15.79
N ALA A 35 -0.83 5.89 15.77
CA ALA A 35 -1.76 5.29 14.81
C ALA A 35 -3.21 5.61 15.22
N HIS A 36 -4.10 5.70 14.23
CA HIS A 36 -5.52 5.98 14.49
C HIS A 36 -6.26 4.69 14.87
N HIS A 37 -5.95 3.58 14.18
CA HIS A 37 -6.60 2.30 14.41
C HIS A 37 -5.66 1.11 14.28
N LEU A 38 -6.07 -0.01 14.91
CA LEU A 38 -5.47 -1.33 14.79
C LEU A 38 -6.51 -2.31 14.25
N ALA A 39 -6.12 -3.15 13.30
CA ALA A 39 -6.94 -4.26 12.82
C ALA A 39 -6.09 -5.54 12.68
N PRO A 40 -6.68 -6.74 12.79
CA PRO A 40 -5.93 -7.99 12.68
C PRO A 40 -5.48 -8.32 11.24
N ASP A 41 -6.22 -7.88 10.23
CA ASP A 41 -6.00 -8.16 8.80
C ASP A 41 -6.69 -7.14 7.89
N PHE A 42 -6.53 -7.28 6.57
CA PHE A 42 -7.04 -6.32 5.59
C PHE A 42 -8.58 -6.28 5.56
N SER A 43 -9.23 -7.44 5.61
CA SER A 43 -10.70 -7.51 5.62
C SER A 43 -11.30 -6.78 6.82
N SER A 44 -10.73 -7.01 8.02
CA SER A 44 -11.17 -6.33 9.24
C SER A 44 -10.93 -4.82 9.18
N ALA A 45 -9.84 -4.38 8.54
CA ALA A 45 -9.59 -2.96 8.32
C ALA A 45 -10.61 -2.32 7.38
N LEU A 46 -11.03 -3.01 6.31
CA LEU A 46 -12.10 -2.51 5.43
C LEU A 46 -13.43 -2.40 6.18
N HIS A 47 -13.82 -3.41 6.96
CA HIS A 47 -15.03 -3.34 7.79
C HIS A 47 -15.00 -2.19 8.79
N LEU A 48 -13.85 -1.93 9.40
CA LEU A 48 -13.67 -0.78 10.30
C LEU A 48 -13.91 0.54 9.56
N LEU A 49 -13.33 0.70 8.37
CA LEU A 49 -13.44 1.92 7.58
C LEU A 49 -14.85 2.14 7.01
N ASP A 50 -15.65 1.08 6.91
CA ASP A 50 -17.06 1.13 6.46
C ASP A 50 -18.06 1.40 7.60
N THR A 51 -17.59 1.59 8.83
CA THR A 51 -18.46 1.96 9.96
C THR A 51 -19.07 3.35 9.76
N ALA A 52 -20.25 3.60 10.33
CA ALA A 52 -20.94 4.89 10.21
C ALA A 52 -20.10 6.11 10.67
N GLU A 53 -19.16 5.88 11.59
CA GLU A 53 -18.23 6.91 12.07
C GLU A 53 -17.17 7.30 11.02
N LEU A 54 -16.64 6.32 10.28
CA LEU A 54 -15.50 6.51 9.38
C LEU A 54 -15.88 6.58 7.90
N ALA A 55 -17.00 5.97 7.49
CA ALA A 55 -17.40 5.88 6.09
C ALA A 55 -17.54 7.26 5.42
N GLY A 56 -17.97 8.28 6.17
CA GLY A 56 -18.07 9.66 5.67
C GLY A 56 -16.74 10.43 5.61
N GLN A 57 -15.65 9.86 6.14
CA GLN A 57 -14.33 10.49 6.22
C GLN A 57 -13.30 9.86 5.26
N VAL A 58 -13.61 8.68 4.68
CA VAL A 58 -12.69 7.90 3.86
C VAL A 58 -13.06 8.06 2.38
N ASP A 59 -12.16 8.65 1.61
CA ASP A 59 -12.27 8.72 0.14
C ASP A 59 -11.59 7.51 -0.52
N GLN A 60 -10.30 7.30 -0.23
CA GLN A 60 -9.49 6.24 -0.84
C GLN A 60 -8.74 5.42 0.21
N VAL A 61 -8.68 4.11 -0.01
CA VAL A 61 -7.88 3.19 0.81
C VAL A 61 -6.56 2.89 0.12
N TRP A 62 -5.45 3.28 0.76
CA TRP A 62 -4.10 3.04 0.27
C TRP A 62 -3.37 1.99 1.11
N VAL A 63 -3.01 0.88 0.46
CA VAL A 63 -2.16 -0.16 1.05
C VAL A 63 -0.71 0.18 0.75
N ILE A 64 0.06 0.52 1.78
CA ILE A 64 1.47 0.93 1.65
C ILE A 64 2.46 -0.15 2.13
N GLY A 65 2.02 -1.42 2.10
CA GLY A 65 2.83 -2.59 2.45
C GLY A 65 2.61 -3.12 3.88
N GLY A 66 3.38 -4.10 4.32
CA GLY A 66 4.53 -4.74 3.63
C GLY A 66 4.16 -5.92 2.73
N SER A 67 5.14 -6.76 2.38
CA SER A 67 5.01 -7.89 1.43
C SER A 67 3.79 -8.78 1.69
N THR A 68 3.56 -9.19 2.95
CA THR A 68 2.42 -10.04 3.32
C THR A 68 1.07 -9.35 3.09
N VAL A 69 0.99 -8.05 3.37
CA VAL A 69 -0.23 -7.25 3.15
C VAL A 69 -0.45 -7.02 1.66
N TYR A 70 0.61 -6.76 0.89
CA TYR A 70 0.50 -6.67 -0.56
C TYR A 70 -0.02 -7.97 -1.16
N LYS A 71 0.49 -9.12 -0.72
CA LYS A 71 0.04 -10.43 -1.20
C LYS A 71 -1.46 -10.62 -0.96
N GLU A 72 -1.90 -10.43 0.28
CA GLU A 72 -3.32 -10.55 0.68
C GLU A 72 -4.22 -9.66 -0.19
N VAL A 73 -3.83 -8.42 -0.44
CA VAL A 73 -4.62 -7.45 -1.20
C VAL A 73 -4.61 -7.72 -2.70
N MET A 74 -3.47 -8.16 -3.25
CA MET A 74 -3.33 -8.51 -4.66
C MET A 74 -4.16 -9.75 -5.04
N GLU A 75 -4.38 -10.66 -4.07
CA GLU A 75 -5.16 -11.90 -4.22
C GLU A 75 -6.65 -11.73 -3.86
N ALA A 76 -7.05 -10.59 -3.25
CA ALA A 76 -8.43 -10.33 -2.85
C ALA A 76 -9.39 -10.24 -4.06
N GLN A 77 -10.68 -10.03 -3.84
CA GLN A 77 -11.64 -9.65 -4.89
C GLN A 77 -11.84 -8.13 -4.95
N GLY A 78 -12.43 -7.63 -6.03
CA GLY A 78 -12.72 -6.21 -6.22
C GLY A 78 -11.68 -5.44 -7.03
N GLN A 79 -12.08 -4.26 -7.50
CA GLN A 79 -11.22 -3.40 -8.32
C GLN A 79 -10.13 -2.77 -7.48
N ARG A 80 -8.89 -2.82 -7.98
CA ARG A 80 -7.72 -2.24 -7.32
C ARG A 80 -6.68 -1.82 -8.35
N ARG A 81 -5.82 -0.90 -7.93
CA ARG A 81 -4.67 -0.44 -8.71
C ARG A 81 -3.37 -0.67 -7.96
N LEU A 82 -2.31 -0.98 -8.69
CA LEU A 82 -0.96 -1.05 -8.16
C LEU A 82 -0.18 0.15 -8.70
N PHE A 83 0.22 1.04 -7.82
CA PHE A 83 1.15 2.14 -8.15
C PHE A 83 2.56 1.67 -7.82
N VAL A 84 3.33 1.34 -8.86
CA VAL A 84 4.62 0.67 -8.76
C VAL A 84 5.72 1.60 -9.22
N THR A 85 6.61 1.97 -8.30
CA THR A 85 7.90 2.58 -8.67
C THR A 85 8.87 1.48 -9.06
N ARG A 86 9.19 1.38 -10.34
CA ARG A 86 10.21 0.46 -10.86
C ARG A 86 11.59 1.08 -10.70
N VAL A 87 12.30 0.69 -9.65
CA VAL A 87 13.71 1.04 -9.47
C VAL A 87 14.55 0.22 -10.45
N LEU A 88 15.31 0.89 -11.32
CA LEU A 88 16.06 0.28 -12.43
C LEU A 88 17.49 -0.11 -12.01
N GLN A 89 17.62 -0.63 -10.80
CA GLN A 89 18.87 -1.07 -10.20
C GLN A 89 18.62 -2.21 -9.22
N GLN A 90 19.62 -3.06 -9.01
CA GLN A 90 19.57 -4.16 -8.05
C GLN A 90 20.12 -3.71 -6.69
N PHE A 91 19.46 -4.16 -5.63
CA PHE A 91 19.86 -3.95 -4.24
C PHE A 91 19.72 -5.26 -3.47
N ASP A 92 20.53 -5.44 -2.44
CA ASP A 92 20.36 -6.55 -1.51
C ASP A 92 19.05 -6.34 -0.74
N CYS A 93 18.15 -7.30 -0.82
CA CYS A 93 16.81 -7.24 -0.21
C CYS A 93 16.52 -8.54 0.54
N ASP A 94 15.84 -8.40 1.69
CA ASP A 94 15.35 -9.53 2.49
C ASP A 94 13.85 -9.78 2.31
N THR A 95 13.15 -8.83 1.67
CA THR A 95 11.70 -8.80 1.53
C THR A 95 11.34 -8.38 0.11
N PHE A 96 10.45 -9.13 -0.54
CA PHE A 96 10.13 -8.93 -1.96
C PHE A 96 8.63 -8.65 -2.15
N LEU A 97 8.30 -7.87 -3.19
CA LEU A 97 6.93 -7.69 -3.65
C LEU A 97 6.43 -9.02 -4.27
N PRO A 98 5.18 -9.43 -4.05
CA PRO A 98 4.58 -10.54 -4.78
C PRO A 98 4.61 -10.30 -6.29
N SER A 99 4.68 -11.39 -7.07
CA SER A 99 4.64 -11.28 -8.53
C SER A 99 3.32 -10.66 -9.01
N ILE A 100 3.41 -9.62 -9.84
CA ILE A 100 2.24 -9.01 -10.49
C ILE A 100 1.76 -9.96 -11.59
N ASN A 101 0.67 -10.68 -11.34
CA ASN A 101 0.12 -11.66 -12.29
C ASN A 101 -0.56 -10.93 -13.47
N PRO A 102 -0.07 -11.10 -14.72
CA PRO A 102 -0.65 -10.44 -15.89
C PRO A 102 -2.06 -10.90 -16.25
N ALA A 103 -2.52 -12.05 -15.72
CA ALA A 103 -3.91 -12.49 -15.84
C ALA A 103 -4.87 -11.69 -14.94
N ILE A 104 -4.35 -11.06 -13.88
CA ILE A 104 -5.12 -10.28 -12.90
C ILE A 104 -4.89 -8.79 -13.10
N PHE A 105 -3.69 -8.37 -13.51
CA PHE A 105 -3.30 -6.96 -13.59
C PHE A 105 -2.78 -6.59 -14.97
N ARG A 106 -3.28 -5.50 -15.54
CA ARG A 106 -2.78 -4.92 -16.79
C ARG A 106 -2.07 -3.61 -16.52
N LEU A 107 -0.93 -3.41 -17.16
CA LEU A 107 -0.22 -2.13 -17.18
C LEU A 107 -1.05 -1.11 -17.97
N LEU A 108 -1.30 0.05 -17.38
CA LEU A 108 -1.92 1.18 -18.05
C LEU A 108 -0.87 1.94 -18.89
N PRO A 109 -1.25 2.49 -20.05
CA PRO A 109 -0.33 3.28 -20.89
C PRO A 109 0.11 4.60 -20.21
N GLY A 110 -0.69 5.11 -19.27
CA GLY A 110 -0.43 6.29 -18.46
C GLY A 110 -1.52 6.44 -17.39
N PHE A 111 -1.33 7.33 -16.41
CA PHE A 111 -2.33 7.62 -15.38
C PHE A 111 -2.30 9.11 -15.01
N PRO A 112 -3.45 9.80 -14.87
CA PRO A 112 -3.49 11.22 -14.55
C PRO A 112 -2.68 11.58 -13.30
N GLY A 113 -1.78 12.55 -13.42
CA GLY A 113 -0.93 13.02 -12.33
C GLY A 113 0.28 12.13 -12.01
N VAL A 114 0.50 11.04 -12.75
CA VAL A 114 1.71 10.20 -12.62
C VAL A 114 2.70 10.60 -13.72
N PRO A 115 3.95 11.01 -13.37
CA PRO A 115 4.97 11.35 -14.36
C PRO A 115 5.32 10.17 -15.27
N GLU A 116 5.50 10.46 -16.56
CA GLU A 116 5.98 9.50 -17.56
C GLU A 116 7.50 9.57 -17.73
N GLY A 117 8.08 8.49 -18.28
CA GLY A 117 9.51 8.40 -18.54
C GLY A 117 10.36 8.06 -17.31
N ILE A 118 11.67 8.04 -17.53
CA ILE A 118 12.67 7.73 -16.51
C ILE A 118 12.90 8.96 -15.65
N GLN A 119 12.87 8.76 -14.34
CA GLN A 119 13.26 9.70 -13.30
C GLN A 119 14.64 9.30 -12.77
N GLU A 120 15.35 10.24 -12.16
CA GLU A 120 16.65 10.00 -11.52
C GLU A 120 16.72 10.75 -10.19
N GLU A 121 17.19 10.07 -9.15
CA GLU A 121 17.55 10.70 -7.88
C GLU A 121 18.78 9.99 -7.29
N ASN A 122 19.79 10.75 -6.88
CA ASN A 122 21.04 10.22 -6.32
C ASN A 122 21.72 9.17 -7.23
N GLY A 123 21.65 9.33 -8.55
CA GLY A 123 22.20 8.39 -9.54
C GLY A 123 21.38 7.10 -9.72
N ILE A 124 20.23 6.97 -9.05
CA ILE A 124 19.33 5.83 -9.15
C ILE A 124 18.21 6.18 -10.13
N HIS A 125 18.13 5.43 -11.22
CA HIS A 125 17.05 5.58 -12.19
C HIS A 125 15.82 4.79 -11.75
N TYR A 126 14.64 5.38 -11.92
CA TYR A 126 13.37 4.71 -11.68
C TYR A 126 12.28 5.22 -12.62
N LYS A 127 11.16 4.51 -12.72
CA LYS A 127 9.97 4.99 -13.44
C LYS A 127 8.70 4.59 -12.70
N TYR A 128 7.61 5.31 -12.94
CA TYR A 128 6.32 4.99 -12.37
C TYR A 128 5.49 4.16 -13.34
N GLU A 129 4.87 3.10 -12.84
CA GLU A 129 3.93 2.26 -13.57
C GLU A 129 2.64 2.13 -12.76
N VAL A 130 1.50 2.21 -13.44
CA VAL A 130 0.19 1.95 -12.81
C VAL A 130 -0.42 0.73 -13.46
N TYR A 131 -0.74 -0.27 -12.63
CA TYR A 131 -1.46 -1.46 -13.05
C TYR A 131 -2.90 -1.38 -12.55
N GLU A 132 -3.84 -1.87 -13.33
CA GLU A 132 -5.25 -1.99 -12.93
C GLU A 132 -5.68 -3.46 -12.99
N SER A 133 -6.46 -3.89 -11.99
CA SER A 133 -7.05 -5.23 -12.00
C SER A 133 -8.03 -5.36 -13.17
N VAL A 134 -7.93 -6.44 -13.95
CA VAL A 134 -8.96 -6.78 -14.93
C VAL A 134 -10.26 -7.17 -14.21
N PRO A 135 -11.44 -6.77 -14.71
CA PRO A 135 -12.71 -7.27 -14.20
C PRO A 135 -12.72 -8.80 -14.24
N THR A 136 -13.20 -9.41 -13.16
CA THR A 136 -13.46 -10.86 -13.09
C THR A 136 -14.91 -11.12 -13.45
#